data_AF-A0A7C6ZNH1-F1
#
_entry.id   AF-A0A7C6ZNH1-F1
#
_cell.length_a   1.000
_cell.length_b   1.000
_cell.length_c   1.000
_cell.angle_alpha   90.00
_cell.angle_beta   90.00
_cell.angle_gamma   90.00
#
_symmetry.space_group_name_H-M   'P 1'
#
loop_
_entity.id
_entity.type
_entity.pdbx_description
1 polymer ?
#
loop_
_entity_poly.entity_id
_entity_poly.type
_entity_poly.pdbx_seq_one_letter_code
_entity_poly.pdbx_strand_id
1 'polypeptide(L)'
;MSRIMILGEELVNRIAAGEVIERPASVVKELIENSIDAGAERITVKLGGDPSEFIQVTDDGCGMGKDDVLLAFERHATSKLRDPQDLFHIETLGFRGEALPSIAAVSQV
;
A
#
# COMPACT_ATOMS: atom_id res chain seq x y z
N MET A 1 -10.57 -24.38 -29.95
CA MET A 1 -10.52 -22.96 -29.53
C MET A 1 -9.81 -22.89 -28.18
N SER A 2 -8.92 -21.92 -27.99
CA SER A 2 -8.29 -21.70 -26.68
C SER A 2 -9.35 -21.33 -25.64
N ARG A 3 -9.42 -22.07 -24.53
CA ARG A 3 -10.28 -21.76 -23.38
C ARG A 3 -9.63 -20.82 -22.37
N ILE A 4 -8.35 -20.50 -22.56
CA ILE A 4 -7.56 -19.67 -21.65
C ILE A 4 -7.36 -18.30 -22.29
N MET A 5 -7.60 -17.24 -21.50
CA MET A 5 -7.47 -15.84 -21.91
C MET A 5 -6.66 -15.06 -20.89
N ILE A 6 -5.90 -14.07 -21.38
CA ILE A 6 -5.19 -13.11 -20.54
C ILE A 6 -6.25 -12.18 -19.91
N LEU A 7 -6.15 -11.95 -18.61
CA LEU A 7 -7.06 -11.06 -17.89
C LEU A 7 -6.74 -9.61 -18.26
N GLY A 8 -7.79 -8.78 -18.35
CA GLY A 8 -7.62 -7.33 -18.49
C GLY A 8 -6.99 -6.72 -17.24
N GLU A 9 -6.27 -5.62 -17.40
CA GLU A 9 -5.53 -4.95 -16.33
C GLU A 9 -6.40 -4.57 -15.12
N GLU A 10 -7.60 -4.06 -15.36
CA GLU A 10 -8.57 -3.74 -14.30
C GLU A 10 -8.93 -4.98 -13.45
N LEU A 11 -9.11 -6.13 -14.09
CA LEU A 11 -9.45 -7.38 -13.41
C LEU A 11 -8.25 -7.94 -12.65
N VAL A 12 -7.04 -7.86 -13.21
CA VAL A 12 -5.79 -8.19 -12.50
C VAL A 12 -5.65 -7.32 -11.25
N ASN A 13 -5.89 -6.02 -11.39
CA ASN A 13 -5.79 -5.06 -10.29
C ASN A 13 -6.79 -5.37 -9.16
N ARG A 14 -8.04 -5.72 -9.52
CA ARG A 14 -9.07 -6.09 -8.55
C ARG A 14 -8.78 -7.41 -7.82
N ILE A 15 -8.23 -8.40 -8.51
CA ILE A 15 -7.85 -9.68 -7.89
C ILE A 15 -6.69 -9.46 -6.92
N ALA A 16 -5.64 -8.75 -7.35
CA ALA A 16 -4.49 -8.43 -6.49
C ALA A 16 -4.90 -7.61 -5.26
N ALA A 17 -5.80 -6.63 -5.42
CA ALA A 17 -6.35 -5.87 -4.30
C ALA A 17 -7.17 -6.76 -3.35
N GLY A 18 -7.95 -7.71 -3.87
CA GLY A 18 -8.69 -8.68 -3.07
C GLY A 18 -7.80 -9.59 -2.22
N GLU A 19 -6.64 -10.03 -2.73
CA GLU A 19 -5.70 -10.87 -1.97
C GLU A 19 -4.91 -10.10 -0.91
N VAL A 20 -4.65 -8.80 -1.14
CA VAL A 20 -3.90 -7.93 -0.22
C VAL A 20 -4.82 -7.26 0.82
N ILE A 21 -6.08 -7.00 0.47
CA ILE A 21 -7.01 -6.15 1.22
C ILE A 21 -8.39 -6.83 1.33
N GLU A 22 -8.45 -8.01 1.96
CA GLU A 22 -9.74 -8.64 2.26
C GLU A 22 -10.49 -7.94 3.41
N ARG A 23 -9.79 -7.16 4.25
CA ARG A 23 -10.31 -6.64 5.52
C ARG A 23 -9.83 -5.22 5.80
N PRO A 24 -10.67 -4.32 6.34
CA PRO A 24 -10.26 -2.98 6.79
C PRO A 24 -9.02 -2.98 7.69
N ALA A 25 -8.86 -4.02 8.51
CA ALA A 25 -7.68 -4.20 9.35
C ALA A 25 -6.37 -4.33 8.55
N SER A 26 -6.40 -4.94 7.35
CA SER A 26 -5.24 -5.03 6.47
C SER A 26 -4.82 -3.65 5.96
N VAL A 27 -5.79 -2.80 5.58
CA VAL A 27 -5.50 -1.40 5.19
C VAL A 27 -4.80 -0.67 6.33
N VAL A 28 -5.35 -0.76 7.54
CA VAL A 28 -4.77 -0.12 8.73
C VAL A 28 -3.36 -0.63 8.99
N LYS A 29 -3.13 -1.95 8.93
CA LYS A 29 -1.80 -2.56 9.09
C LYS A 29 -0.81 -1.98 8.09
N GLU A 30 -1.11 -2.00 6.79
CA GLU A 30 -0.18 -1.54 5.76
C GLU A 30 0.15 -0.04 5.90
N LEU A 31 -0.84 0.79 6.27
CA LEU A 31 -0.61 2.23 6.52
C LEU A 31 0.25 2.48 7.77
N ILE A 32 0.03 1.71 8.85
CA ILE A 32 0.86 1.78 10.06
C ILE A 32 2.29 1.32 9.76
N GLU A 33 2.47 0.22 9.02
CA GLU A 33 3.79 -0.29 8.65
C GLU A 33 4.56 0.74 7.82
N ASN A 34 3.89 1.42 6.88
CA ASN A 34 4.48 2.54 6.15
C ASN A 34 4.87 3.71 7.07
N SER A 35 4.06 4.01 8.09
CA SER A 35 4.38 5.06 9.07
C SER A 35 5.62 4.69 9.91
N ILE A 36 5.74 3.43 10.31
CA ILE A 36 6.91 2.91 11.03
C ILE A 36 8.16 2.96 10.16
N ASP A 37 8.06 2.53 8.90
CA ASP A 37 9.16 2.61 7.94
C ASP A 37 9.60 4.06 7.67
N ALA A 38 8.68 5.03 7.82
CA ALA A 38 8.98 6.46 7.73
C ALA A 38 9.64 7.02 9.02
N GLY A 39 9.86 6.19 10.03
CA GLY A 39 10.47 6.56 11.30
C GLY A 39 9.56 7.34 12.25
N ALA A 40 8.23 7.23 12.09
CA ALA A 40 7.29 7.94 12.96
C ALA A 40 7.39 7.49 14.43
N GLU A 41 7.36 8.46 15.34
CA GLU A 41 7.29 8.20 16.78
C GLU A 41 5.84 8.22 17.28
N ARG A 42 4.96 8.94 16.58
CA ARG A 42 3.53 9.04 16.89
C ARG A 42 2.71 8.71 15.66
N ILE A 43 1.86 7.70 15.81
CA ILE A 43 0.91 7.28 14.79
C ILE A 43 -0.48 7.34 15.41
N THR A 44 -1.38 8.09 14.78
CA THR A 44 -2.79 8.22 15.17
C THR A 44 -3.65 7.51 14.14
N VAL A 45 -4.50 6.61 14.60
CA VAL A 45 -5.47 5.90 13.76
C VAL A 45 -6.88 6.36 14.13
N LYS A 46 -7.63 6.81 13.14
CA LYS A 46 -9.03 7.20 13.27
C LYS A 46 -9.87 6.37 12.31
N LEU A 47 -10.93 5.76 12.83
CA LEU A 47 -11.87 4.95 12.07
C LEU A 47 -13.25 5.57 12.14
N GLY A 48 -14.06 5.34 11.09
CA GLY A 48 -15.50 5.58 11.13
C GLY A 48 -16.22 4.69 12.14
N GLY A 49 -17.52 4.95 12.33
CA GLY A 49 -18.36 4.06 13.14
C GLY A 49 -18.41 2.65 12.53
N ASP A 50 -18.36 2.59 11.19
CA ASP A 50 -18.02 1.43 10.40
C ASP A 50 -16.68 1.69 9.68
N PRO A 51 -15.67 0.81 9.77
CA PRO A 51 -14.38 0.96 9.07
C PRO A 51 -14.49 1.01 7.53
N SER A 52 -15.63 0.62 6.96
CA SER A 52 -15.92 0.81 5.54
C SER A 52 -16.27 2.26 5.16
N GLU A 53 -16.62 3.12 6.13
CA GLU A 53 -16.90 4.53 5.88
C GLU A 53 -15.62 5.33 5.65
N PHE A 54 -14.68 5.25 6.58
CA PHE A 54 -13.35 5.84 6.41
C PHE A 54 -12.30 5.22 7.34
N ILE A 55 -11.06 5.26 6.87
CA ILE A 55 -9.85 4.93 7.61
C ILE A 55 -8.89 6.10 7.43
N GLN A 56 -8.38 6.64 8.53
CA GLN A 56 -7.36 7.70 8.51
C GLN A 56 -6.21 7.29 9.41
N VAL A 57 -5.00 7.28 8.85
CA VAL A 57 -3.74 7.11 9.59
C VAL A 57 -2.95 8.40 9.42
N THR A 58 -2.46 8.94 10.53
CA THR A 58 -1.67 10.17 10.56
C THR A 58 -0.43 9.93 11.40
N ASP A 59 0.73 10.21 10.83
CA ASP A 59 2.02 10.01 11.46
C ASP A 59 2.86 11.29 11.45
N ASP A 60 3.94 11.29 12.23
CA ASP A 60 4.97 12.33 12.26
C ASP A 60 6.31 11.86 11.67
N GLY A 61 6.26 10.90 10.75
CA GLY A 61 7.43 10.40 10.04
C GLY A 61 8.04 11.42 9.10
N CYS A 62 9.02 10.98 8.31
CA CYS A 62 9.76 11.84 7.39
C CYS A 62 8.91 12.47 6.27
N GLY A 63 7.70 11.94 6.02
CA GLY A 63 6.79 12.41 4.98
C GLY A 63 7.24 12.06 3.57
N MET A 64 6.59 12.67 2.58
CA MET A 64 6.88 12.47 1.15
C MET A 64 6.92 13.81 0.41
N GLY A 65 7.84 13.94 -0.55
CA GLY A 65 7.88 15.09 -1.46
C GLY A 65 6.69 15.08 -2.42
N LYS A 66 6.38 16.23 -3.02
CA LYS A 66 5.23 16.36 -3.94
C LYS A 66 5.30 15.40 -5.14
N ASP A 67 6.49 15.19 -5.69
CA ASP A 67 6.70 14.29 -6.83
C ASP A 67 6.64 12.82 -6.40
N ASP A 68 7.10 12.51 -5.18
CA ASP A 68 7.03 11.16 -4.59
C ASP A 68 5.58 10.72 -4.36
N VAL A 69 4.68 11.66 -4.03
CA VAL A 69 3.26 11.34 -3.84
C VAL A 69 2.66 10.72 -5.10
N LEU A 70 3.01 11.21 -6.29
CA LEU A 70 2.52 10.63 -7.54
C LEU A 70 3.07 9.20 -7.74
N LEU A 71 4.36 9.02 -7.51
CA LEU A 71 5.02 7.72 -7.64
C LEU A 71 4.55 6.71 -6.59
N ALA A 72 4.17 7.14 -5.39
CA ALA A 72 3.71 6.27 -4.31
C ALA A 72 2.41 5.50 -4.67
N PHE A 73 1.64 5.98 -5.64
CA PHE A 73 0.45 5.32 -6.17
C PHE A 73 0.71 4.53 -7.47
N GLU A 74 1.94 4.51 -7.99
CA GLU A 74 2.35 3.63 -9.08
C GLU A 74 2.68 2.23 -8.57
N ARG A 75 2.35 1.19 -9.35
CA ARG A 75 2.73 -0.19 -9.02
C ARG A 75 4.24 -0.38 -9.11
N HIS A 76 4.76 -1.25 -8.23
CA HIS A 76 6.18 -1.58 -8.17
C HIS A 76 7.11 -0.38 -7.89
N ALA A 77 6.58 0.73 -7.36
CA ALA A 77 7.35 1.89 -6.96
C ALA A 77 7.59 1.87 -5.44
N THR A 78 8.86 1.98 -5.02
CA THR A 78 9.24 1.95 -3.60
C THR A 78 10.54 2.72 -3.36
N SER A 79 10.65 3.36 -2.20
CA SER A 79 11.89 3.99 -1.72
C SER A 79 12.78 3.05 -0.90
N LYS A 80 12.29 1.82 -0.63
CA LYS A 80 12.82 0.92 0.40
C LYS A 80 13.76 -0.17 -0.15
N LEU A 81 13.78 -0.37 -1.46
CA LEU A 81 14.71 -1.23 -2.17
C LEU A 81 15.30 -0.46 -3.36
N ARG A 82 16.58 -0.65 -3.64
CA ARG A 82 17.29 -0.02 -4.75
C ARG A 82 17.85 -1.03 -5.73
N ASP A 83 18.31 -2.17 -5.21
CA ASP A 83 18.87 -3.23 -6.04
C ASP A 83 18.46 -4.64 -5.56
N PRO A 84 18.64 -5.68 -6.39
CA PRO A 84 18.19 -7.03 -6.07
C PRO A 84 18.81 -7.63 -4.80
N GLN A 85 19.96 -7.14 -4.33
CA GLN A 85 20.64 -7.66 -3.14
C GLN A 85 19.93 -7.24 -1.85
N ASP A 86 19.19 -6.13 -1.89
CA ASP A 86 18.36 -5.64 -0.78
C ASP A 86 17.26 -6.65 -0.40
N LEU A 87 16.80 -7.49 -1.34
CA LEU A 87 15.83 -8.55 -1.06
C LEU A 87 16.33 -9.59 -0.05
N PHE A 88 17.65 -9.71 0.13
CA PHE A 88 18.26 -10.61 1.10
C PHE A 88 18.51 -9.93 2.46
N HIS A 89 18.31 -8.61 2.55
CA HIS A 89 18.57 -7.79 3.73
C HIS A 89 17.43 -6.79 3.94
N ILE A 90 16.22 -7.30 4.17
CA ILE A 90 15.02 -6.47 4.33
C ILE A 90 15.01 -5.85 5.73
N GLU A 91 15.15 -4.52 5.80
CA GLU A 91 15.14 -3.74 7.04
C GLU A 91 13.81 -3.01 7.29
N THR A 92 12.87 -3.08 6.34
CA THR A 92 11.56 -2.40 6.38
C THR A 92 10.41 -3.39 6.39
N LEU A 93 9.25 -2.96 6.88
CA LEU A 93 8.05 -3.81 6.99
C LEU A 93 7.37 -4.00 5.62
N GLY A 94 7.30 -2.94 4.82
CA GLY A 94 6.84 -3.01 3.44
C GLY A 94 7.99 -2.80 2.46
N PHE A 95 7.97 -3.43 1.29
CA PHE A 95 9.02 -3.22 0.28
C PHE A 95 8.58 -3.48 -1.16
N ARG A 96 7.37 -4.00 -1.38
CA ARG A 96 6.89 -4.44 -2.70
C ARG A 96 6.40 -3.30 -3.60
N GLY A 97 6.09 -2.13 -3.04
CA GLY A 97 5.52 -1.02 -3.80
C GLY A 97 4.07 -1.26 -4.27
N GLU A 98 3.30 -2.06 -3.52
CA GLU A 98 1.95 -2.48 -3.93
C GLU A 98 0.84 -1.99 -3.00
N ALA A 99 1.16 -1.55 -1.77
CA ALA A 99 0.14 -1.28 -0.76
C ALA A 99 -0.79 -0.12 -1.14
N LEU A 100 -0.25 1.08 -1.38
CA LEU A 100 -1.05 2.26 -1.73
C LEU A 100 -1.79 2.13 -3.08
N PRO A 101 -1.18 1.63 -4.17
CA PRO A 101 -1.91 1.34 -5.41
C PRO A 101 -3.06 0.36 -5.20
N SER A 102 -2.85 -0.69 -4.39
CA SER A 102 -3.88 -1.70 -4.12
C SER A 102 -5.04 -1.11 -3.31
N ILE A 103 -4.75 -0.25 -2.31
CA ILE A 103 -5.76 0.46 -1.53
C ILE A 103 -6.57 1.38 -2.45
N ALA A 104 -5.90 2.18 -3.29
CA ALA A 104 -6.54 3.12 -4.20
C ALA A 104 -7.42 2.43 -5.27
N ALA A 105 -7.10 1.20 -5.66
CA ALA A 105 -7.89 0.44 -6.64
C ALA A 105 -9.30 0.05 -6.13
N VAL A 106 -9.52 0.03 -4.81
CA VAL A 106 -10.77 -0.43 -4.18
C VAL A 106 -11.39 0.58 -3.21
N SER A 107 -10.81 1.78 -3.10
CA SER A 107 -11.27 2.83 -2.19
C SER A 107 -11.14 4.22 -2.81
N GLN A 108 -11.65 5.23 -2.11
CA GLN A 108 -11.44 6.63 -2.46
C GLN A 108 -10.36 7.21 -1.53
N VAL A 109 -9.29 7.75 -2.12
CA VAL A 109 -8.12 8.31 -1.45
C VAL A 109 -7.98 9.81 -1.69
#